data_AF-A0AAW4YD70-F1
#
_entry.id   AF-A0AAW4YD70-F1
#
_cell.length_a   1.000
_cell.length_b   1.000
_cell.length_c   1.000
_cell.angle_alpha   90.00
_cell.angle_beta   90.00
_cell.angle_gamma   90.00
#
_symmetry.space_group_name_H-M   'P 1'
#
loop_
_entity.id
_entity.type
_entity.pdbx_description
1 polymer ?
#
loop_
_entity_poly.entity_id
_entity_poly.type
_entity_poly.pdbx_seq_one_letter_code
_entity_poly.pdbx_strand_id
1 'polypeptide(L)'
;DTPDKIIKNSLHGLIEERYLLFMLEQAGVDENITAHHLSNQQLNDLVNMFKGFVFKVNGTLPIDKAFVTGGGVSLKEIQPKTMMSKLVPGLFLCGEVLDIHGYTGGYNITSA
;
A
#
# COMPACT_ATOMS: atom_id res chain seq x y z
N ASP A 1 -19.44 33.51 10.18
CA ASP A 1 -18.94 34.19 8.97
C ASP A 1 -17.52 33.74 8.65
N THR A 2 -17.40 32.55 8.08
CA THR A 2 -16.12 32.10 7.51
C THR A 2 -15.95 32.83 6.18
N PRO A 3 -14.80 33.48 5.92
CA PRO A 3 -14.56 34.14 4.64
C PRO A 3 -14.74 33.13 3.49
N ASP A 4 -15.28 33.58 2.36
CA ASP A 4 -15.44 32.75 1.17
C ASP A 4 -14.06 32.39 0.59
N LYS A 5 -13.48 31.33 1.15
CA LYS A 5 -12.15 30.86 0.80
C LYS A 5 -12.25 29.96 -0.43
N ILE A 6 -11.28 30.15 -1.32
CA ILE A 6 -11.02 29.24 -2.42
C ILE A 6 -10.87 27.81 -1.87
N ILE A 7 -11.43 26.82 -2.57
CA ILE A 7 -11.49 25.43 -2.12
C ILE A 7 -10.12 24.87 -1.70
N LYS A 8 -9.05 25.24 -2.42
CA LYS A 8 -7.68 24.84 -2.08
C LYS A 8 -7.21 25.34 -0.70
N ASN A 9 -7.60 26.55 -0.34
CA ASN A 9 -7.30 27.15 0.96
C ASN A 9 -8.23 26.64 2.07
N SER A 10 -9.44 26.24 1.71
CA SER A 10 -10.44 25.68 2.63
C SER A 10 -10.10 24.27 3.08
N LEU A 11 -9.48 23.47 2.20
CA LEU A 11 -9.05 22.10 2.47
C LEU A 11 -7.56 21.99 2.84
N HIS A 12 -6.85 23.13 2.90
CA HIS A 12 -5.45 23.19 3.28
C HIS A 12 -5.25 22.61 4.69
N GLY A 13 -4.31 21.68 4.84
CA GLY A 13 -4.01 21.00 6.10
C GLY A 13 -4.86 19.75 6.39
N LEU A 14 -5.91 19.48 5.62
CA LEU A 14 -6.62 18.19 5.69
C LEU A 14 -5.96 17.11 4.83
N ILE A 15 -5.41 17.52 3.68
CA ILE A 15 -4.71 16.65 2.74
C ILE A 15 -3.53 17.39 2.11
N GLU A 16 -2.59 16.61 1.56
CA GLU A 16 -1.45 17.13 0.80
C GLU A 16 -1.90 17.92 -0.43
N GLU A 17 -1.35 19.11 -0.64
CA GLU A 17 -1.79 20.04 -1.69
C GLU A 17 -1.73 19.42 -3.09
N ARG A 18 -0.66 18.69 -3.40
CA ARG A 18 -0.53 18.00 -4.71
C ARG A 18 -1.63 16.97 -4.96
N TYR A 19 -2.07 16.28 -3.90
CA TYR A 19 -3.15 15.30 -4.00
C TYR A 19 -4.51 15.98 -4.11
N LEU A 20 -4.70 17.10 -3.41
CA LEU A 20 -5.90 17.93 -3.54
C LEU A 20 -6.09 18.44 -4.96
N LEU A 21 -5.06 19.03 -5.56
CA LEU A 21 -5.12 19.56 -6.92
C LEU A 21 -5.43 18.45 -7.94
N PHE A 22 -4.77 17.30 -7.82
CA PHE A 22 -5.07 16.13 -8.64
C PHE A 22 -6.53 15.69 -8.51
N MET A 23 -7.06 15.63 -7.29
CA MET A 23 -8.45 15.18 -7.06
C MET A 23 -9.49 16.19 -7.57
N LEU A 24 -9.22 17.49 -7.45
CA LEU A 24 -10.06 18.54 -8.02
C LEU A 24 -10.10 18.44 -9.55
N GLU A 25 -8.94 18.22 -10.18
CA GLU A 25 -8.84 17.99 -11.62
C GLU A 25 -9.63 16.74 -12.04
N GLN A 26 -9.45 15.62 -11.35
CA GLN A 26 -10.19 14.38 -11.63
C GLN A 26 -11.71 14.53 -11.44
N ALA A 27 -12.15 15.39 -10.50
CA ALA A 27 -13.55 15.69 -10.26
C ALA A 27 -14.13 16.78 -11.19
N GLY A 28 -13.31 17.38 -12.07
CA GLY A 28 -13.72 18.47 -12.95
C GLY A 28 -14.08 19.76 -12.19
N VAL A 29 -13.45 19.99 -11.03
CA VAL A 29 -13.66 21.16 -10.17
C VAL A 29 -12.50 22.13 -10.33
N ASP A 30 -12.78 23.39 -10.69
CA ASP A 30 -11.75 24.44 -10.75
C ASP A 30 -11.18 24.69 -9.35
N GLU A 31 -9.85 24.64 -9.22
CA GLU A 31 -9.15 24.88 -7.96
C GLU A 31 -9.35 26.28 -7.39
N ASN A 32 -9.78 27.24 -8.21
CA ASN A 32 -10.04 28.63 -7.84
C ASN A 32 -11.50 28.89 -7.45
N ILE A 33 -12.37 27.86 -7.56
CA ILE A 33 -13.74 27.97 -7.08
C ILE A 33 -13.74 28.19 -5.57
N THR A 34 -14.67 29.01 -5.09
CA THR A 34 -14.85 29.17 -3.65
C THR A 34 -15.72 28.06 -3.09
N ALA A 35 -15.53 27.73 -1.81
CA ALA A 35 -16.21 26.59 -1.19
C ALA A 35 -17.75 26.71 -1.25
N HIS A 36 -18.29 27.93 -1.28
CA HIS A 36 -19.73 28.18 -1.38
C HIS A 36 -20.33 27.87 -2.75
N HIS A 37 -19.52 27.85 -3.81
CA HIS A 37 -19.98 27.54 -5.17
C HIS A 37 -19.89 26.05 -5.51
N LEU A 38 -19.40 25.22 -4.57
CA LEU A 38 -19.37 23.78 -4.72
C LEU A 38 -20.76 23.21 -4.42
N SER A 39 -21.34 22.46 -5.35
CA SER A 39 -22.61 21.78 -5.10
C SER A 39 -22.43 20.65 -4.07
N ASN A 40 -23.50 20.31 -3.34
CA ASN A 40 -23.49 19.16 -2.43
C ASN A 40 -23.12 17.85 -3.14
N GLN A 41 -23.49 17.71 -4.41
CA GLN A 41 -23.12 16.55 -5.22
C GLN A 41 -21.60 16.49 -5.45
N GLN A 42 -20.99 17.57 -5.92
CA GLN A 42 -19.54 17.65 -6.11
C GLN A 42 -18.77 17.45 -4.81
N LEU A 43 -19.28 17.97 -3.69
CA LEU A 43 -18.68 17.73 -2.38
C LEU A 43 -18.73 16.24 -2.00
N ASN A 44 -19.86 15.57 -2.20
CA ASN A 44 -20.00 14.14 -1.94
C ASN A 44 -19.07 13.31 -2.85
N ASP A 45 -18.95 13.69 -4.11
CA ASP A 45 -18.06 13.02 -5.07
C ASP A 45 -16.60 13.16 -4.66
N LEU A 46 -16.16 14.35 -4.26
CA LEU A 46 -14.82 14.59 -3.70
C LEU A 46 -14.57 13.77 -2.43
N VAL A 47 -15.54 13.70 -1.51
CA VAL A 47 -15.43 12.90 -0.29
C VAL A 47 -15.28 11.41 -0.63
N ASN A 48 -16.06 10.91 -1.59
CA ASN A 48 -15.97 9.52 -2.05
C ASN A 48 -14.62 9.24 -2.69
N MET A 49 -14.09 10.16 -3.50
CA MET A 49 -12.78 10.02 -4.11
C MET A 49 -11.65 10.04 -3.08
N PHE A 50 -11.71 10.94 -2.08
CA PHE A 50 -10.70 10.97 -1.01
C PHE A 50 -10.70 9.70 -0.16
N LYS A 51 -11.88 9.14 0.13
CA LYS A 51 -12.00 7.94 0.98
C LYS A 51 -11.90 6.63 0.21
N GLY A 52 -12.03 6.66 -1.11
CA GLY A 52 -12.13 5.49 -1.98
C GLY A 52 -11.32 5.65 -3.26
N PHE A 53 -10.12 6.23 -3.18
CA PHE A 53 -9.26 6.40 -4.34
C PHE A 53 -8.82 5.04 -4.90
N VAL A 54 -9.24 4.74 -6.12
CA VAL A 54 -8.92 3.51 -6.84
C VAL A 54 -8.03 3.84 -8.03
N PHE A 55 -6.96 3.06 -8.22
CA PHE A 55 -6.10 3.12 -9.38
C PHE A 55 -5.83 1.71 -9.91
N LYS A 56 -5.54 1.62 -11.21
CA LYS A 56 -5.23 0.34 -11.85
C LYS A 56 -3.77 -0.01 -11.62
N VAL A 57 -3.53 -1.20 -11.09
CA VAL A 57 -2.20 -1.81 -10.97
C VAL A 57 -1.95 -2.74 -12.15
N ASN A 58 -0.72 -2.76 -12.67
CA ASN A 58 -0.34 -3.54 -13.85
C ASN A 58 0.80 -4.53 -13.61
N GLY A 59 1.34 -4.59 -12.38
CA GLY A 59 2.42 -5.50 -12.01
C GLY A 59 3.12 -5.06 -10.74
N THR A 60 4.19 -5.77 -10.41
CA THR A 60 5.10 -5.46 -9.29
C THR A 60 6.52 -5.27 -9.83
N LEU A 61 7.40 -4.69 -9.00
CA LEU A 61 8.83 -4.69 -9.30
C LEU A 61 9.41 -6.12 -9.29
N PRO A 62 10.58 -6.35 -9.92
CA PRO A 62 11.22 -7.66 -9.90
C PRO A 62 11.76 -8.00 -8.51
N ILE A 63 12.09 -9.29 -8.32
CA ILE A 63 12.52 -9.85 -7.02
C ILE A 63 13.83 -9.25 -6.49
N ASP A 64 14.68 -8.76 -7.38
CA ASP A 64 15.94 -8.08 -7.02
C ASP A 64 15.71 -6.79 -6.21
N LYS A 65 14.50 -6.23 -6.28
CA LYS A 65 14.04 -5.06 -5.51
C LYS A 65 13.09 -5.44 -4.37
N ALA A 66 12.78 -6.73 -4.19
CA ALA A 66 11.91 -7.18 -3.10
C ALA A 66 12.68 -7.22 -1.77
N PHE A 67 11.96 -7.00 -0.67
CA PHE A 67 12.54 -7.10 0.69
C PHE A 67 12.71 -8.54 1.16
N VAL A 68 11.83 -9.44 0.70
CA VAL A 68 11.76 -10.85 1.09
C VAL A 68 11.29 -11.64 -0.12
N THR A 69 11.84 -12.84 -0.27
CA THR A 69 11.43 -13.81 -1.27
C THR A 69 10.22 -14.61 -0.79
N GLY A 70 9.14 -14.58 -1.56
CA GLY A 70 8.03 -15.52 -1.39
C GLY A 70 8.31 -16.82 -2.15
N GLY A 71 8.11 -17.97 -1.51
CA GLY A 71 8.50 -19.28 -2.04
C GLY A 71 9.82 -19.76 -1.44
N GLY A 72 10.30 -20.91 -1.92
CA GLY A 72 11.53 -21.53 -1.43
C GLY A 72 11.40 -23.06 -1.37
N VAL A 73 12.23 -23.69 -0.55
CA VAL A 73 12.16 -25.14 -0.31
C VAL A 73 10.89 -25.47 0.46
N SER A 74 10.12 -26.43 -0.04
CA SER A 74 8.83 -26.79 0.54
C SER A 74 8.98 -27.32 1.97
N LEU A 75 8.23 -26.73 2.91
CA LEU A 75 8.20 -27.20 4.31
C LEU A 75 7.67 -28.62 4.46
N LYS A 76 6.94 -29.14 3.45
CA LYS A 76 6.49 -30.54 3.43
C LYS A 76 7.67 -31.52 3.40
N GLU A 77 8.81 -31.09 2.88
CA GLU A 77 10.03 -31.89 2.70
C GLU A 77 11.03 -31.68 3.84
N ILE A 78 10.70 -30.84 4.84
CA ILE A 78 11.55 -30.53 5.99
C ILE A 78 10.95 -31.13 7.26
N GLN A 79 11.80 -31.70 8.11
CA GLN A 79 11.41 -32.19 9.43
C GLN A 79 11.36 -31.01 10.42
N PRO A 80 10.18 -30.59 10.93
CA PRO A 80 10.05 -29.28 11.60
C PRO A 80 10.86 -29.10 12.89
N LYS A 81 11.15 -30.20 13.60
CA LYS A 81 11.92 -30.14 14.86
C LYS A 81 13.43 -30.06 14.65
N THR A 82 13.91 -30.49 13.50
CA THR A 82 15.36 -30.63 13.24
C THR A 82 15.82 -29.80 12.05
N MET A 83 14.90 -29.30 11.23
CA MET A 83 15.18 -28.61 9.98
C MET A 83 15.94 -29.45 8.94
N MET A 84 15.99 -30.77 9.14
CA MET A 84 16.63 -31.71 8.22
C MET A 84 15.70 -32.01 7.04
N SER A 85 16.28 -32.19 5.86
CA SER A 85 15.58 -32.72 4.69
C SER A 85 15.05 -34.13 4.95
N LYS A 86 13.81 -34.39 4.54
CA LYS A 86 13.21 -35.73 4.52
C LYS A 86 13.71 -36.57 3.34
N LEU A 87 14.29 -35.94 2.34
CA LEU A 87 14.75 -36.60 1.11
C LEU A 87 16.23 -36.97 1.18
N VAL A 88 17.05 -36.11 1.81
CA VAL A 88 18.50 -36.31 1.91
C VAL A 88 18.93 -36.26 3.38
N PRO A 89 19.20 -37.42 4.01
CA PRO A 89 19.70 -37.46 5.38
C PRO A 89 21.00 -36.68 5.54
N GLY A 90 21.10 -35.86 6.58
CA GLY A 90 22.27 -35.03 6.86
C GLY A 90 22.29 -33.66 6.16
N LEU A 91 21.33 -33.37 5.27
CA LEU A 91 21.12 -32.03 4.71
C LEU A 91 20.14 -31.23 5.58
N PHE A 92 20.49 -30.00 5.94
CA PHE A 92 19.68 -29.09 6.74
C PHE A 92 19.49 -27.77 6.02
N LEU A 93 18.31 -27.16 6.16
CA LEU A 93 17.97 -25.87 5.57
C LEU A 93 17.30 -24.96 6.60
N CYS A 94 17.68 -23.69 6.65
CA CYS A 94 17.13 -22.68 7.56
C CYS A 94 17.08 -21.30 6.89
N GLY A 95 16.34 -20.37 7.50
CA GLY A 95 16.16 -19.02 6.98
C GLY A 95 15.31 -18.93 5.73
N GLU A 96 15.50 -17.83 4.99
CA GLU A 96 14.69 -17.41 3.83
C GLU A 96 14.79 -18.36 2.62
N VAL A 97 15.70 -19.36 2.64
CA VAL A 97 15.74 -20.41 1.60
C VAL A 97 14.51 -21.32 1.66
N LEU A 98 13.86 -21.39 2.82
CA LEU A 98 12.63 -22.15 3.03
C LEU A 98 11.44 -21.34 2.53
N ASP A 99 10.36 -22.04 2.16
CA ASP A 99 9.08 -21.41 1.83
C ASP A 99 8.36 -20.87 3.10
N ILE A 100 9.00 -19.89 3.74
CA ILE A 100 8.52 -19.12 4.89
C ILE A 100 8.87 -17.66 4.66
N HIS A 101 7.87 -16.80 4.73
CA HIS A 101 8.06 -15.35 4.73
C HIS A 101 7.05 -14.71 5.69
N GLY A 102 7.49 -13.71 6.42
CA GLY A 102 6.68 -12.91 7.34
C GLY A 102 6.44 -11.50 6.83
N TYR A 103 5.48 -10.80 7.45
CA TYR A 103 5.31 -9.37 7.25
C TYR A 103 6.51 -8.57 7.78
N THR A 104 6.56 -7.29 7.44
CA THR A 104 7.51 -6.34 8.05
C THR A 104 7.30 -6.28 9.58
N GLY A 105 8.36 -5.99 10.33
CA GLY A 105 8.30 -5.91 11.80
C GLY A 105 9.15 -6.96 12.53
N GLY A 106 10.13 -7.57 11.86
CA GLY A 106 11.10 -8.49 12.46
C GLY A 106 10.75 -9.99 12.32
N TYR A 107 9.57 -10.34 11.81
CA TYR A 107 9.12 -11.72 11.71
C TYR A 107 10.03 -12.63 10.87
N ASN A 108 10.60 -12.10 9.77
CA ASN A 108 11.55 -12.86 8.95
C ASN A 108 12.84 -13.19 9.71
N ILE A 109 13.33 -12.27 10.55
CA ILE A 109 14.50 -12.50 11.40
C ILE A 109 14.17 -13.51 12.50
N THR A 110 12.98 -13.43 13.10
CA THR A 110 12.52 -14.41 14.10
C THR A 110 12.40 -15.82 13.51
N SER A 111 12.11 -15.94 12.22
CA SER A 111 11.99 -17.22 11.52
C SER A 111 13.32 -17.78 11.02
N ALA A 112 14.38 -16.97 10.98
CA ALA A 112 15.69 -17.35 10.45
C ALA A 112 16.57 -17.99 11.53
#